data_AF-A0A3G1GH06-F1
#
_entry.id   AF-A0A3G1GH06-F1
#
_cell.length_a   1.000
_cell.length_b   1.000
_cell.length_c   1.000
_cell.angle_alpha   90.00
_cell.angle_beta   90.00
_cell.angle_gamma   90.00
#
_symmetry.space_group_name_H-M   'P 1'
#
loop_
_entity.id
_entity.type
_entity.pdbx_description
1 polymer ?
#
loop_
_entity_poly.entity_id
_entity_poly.type
_entity_poly.pdbx_seq_one_letter_code
_entity_poly.pdbx_strand_id
1 'polypeptide(L)'
;MTLIMFTLMSITLLSISIFSPHPLTLTIKVLVLATSLCLTLAHTTTWYAYMLYMITVGGMLVMFTYISSLSPNSIFSLKPQMLHLTLVATVAYSMASMTASTPNTVNTQNHENTPENFITFFTLYKNTGLLIFLASMLLLAMVISMTLLSQKKASMRPTTS
;
A
#
# COMPACT_ATOMS: atom_id res chain seq x y z
N MET A 1 -17.97 -2.67 5.82
CA MET A 1 -17.14 -3.73 6.42
C MET A 1 -15.87 -3.92 5.61
N THR A 2 -15.96 -4.30 4.34
CA THR A 2 -14.80 -4.39 3.40
C THR A 2 -13.96 -3.13 3.35
N LEU A 3 -14.59 -1.96 3.25
CA LEU A 3 -13.89 -0.68 3.16
C LEU A 3 -13.16 -0.28 4.46
N ILE A 4 -13.76 -0.58 5.63
CA ILE A 4 -13.14 -0.36 6.94
C ILE A 4 -11.93 -1.29 7.12
N MET A 5 -12.06 -2.56 6.70
CA MET A 5 -10.95 -3.52 6.70
C MET A 5 -9.82 -3.07 5.78
N PHE A 6 -10.14 -2.55 4.60
CA PHE A 6 -9.17 -1.98 3.66
C PHE A 6 -8.42 -0.79 4.29
N THR A 7 -9.13 0.14 4.94
CA THR A 7 -8.48 1.26 5.63
C THR A 7 -7.59 0.79 6.78
N LEU A 8 -8.03 -0.17 7.59
CA LEU A 8 -7.23 -0.72 8.68
C LEU A 8 -5.97 -1.42 8.17
N MET A 9 -6.06 -2.17 7.06
CA MET A 9 -4.90 -2.75 6.39
C MET A 9 -3.92 -1.69 5.90
N SER A 10 -4.42 -0.66 5.23
CA SER A 10 -3.55 0.41 4.71
C SER A 10 -2.74 1.08 5.84
N ILE A 11 -3.36 1.26 7.01
CA ILE A 11 -2.73 1.88 8.19
C ILE A 11 -1.72 0.94 8.85
N THR A 12 -2.08 -0.33 9.08
CA THR A 12 -1.17 -1.31 9.71
C THR A 12 0.05 -1.59 8.84
N LEU A 13 -0.11 -1.55 7.52
CA LEU A 13 0.98 -1.81 6.59
C LEU A 13 1.88 -0.58 6.38
N LEU A 14 1.33 0.64 6.45
CA LEU A 14 2.12 1.87 6.47
C LEU A 14 3.03 1.93 7.71
N SER A 15 2.48 1.58 8.88
CA SER A 15 3.26 1.59 10.14
C SER A 15 4.40 0.55 10.12
N ILE A 16 4.20 -0.61 9.50
CA ILE A 16 5.24 -1.65 9.37
C ILE A 16 6.33 -1.27 8.35
N SER A 17 6.02 -0.38 7.40
CA SER A 17 6.98 0.12 6.40
C SER A 17 7.98 1.11 6.99
N ILE A 18 7.59 1.88 8.01
CA ILE A 18 8.45 2.87 8.68
C ILE A 18 9.64 2.22 9.40
N PHE A 19 9.49 0.98 9.89
CA PHE A 19 10.52 0.27 10.67
C PHE A 19 11.49 -0.57 9.81
N SER A 20 11.58 -0.34 8.50
CA SER A 20 12.50 -1.12 7.65
C SER A 20 13.84 -0.41 7.46
N PRO A 21 14.97 -1.00 7.90
CA PRO A 21 16.28 -0.35 7.76
C PRO A 21 16.87 -0.49 6.35
N HIS A 22 16.48 -1.53 5.59
CA HIS A 22 17.07 -1.85 4.30
C HIS A 22 16.03 -1.72 3.16
N PRO A 23 16.33 -1.01 2.06
CA PRO A 23 15.38 -0.74 0.98
C PRO A 23 14.87 -2.00 0.27
N LEU A 24 15.69 -3.06 0.21
CA LEU A 24 15.25 -4.34 -0.34
C LEU A 24 14.07 -4.92 0.44
N THR A 25 14.11 -4.91 1.77
CA THR A 25 13.01 -5.47 2.54
C THR A 25 11.79 -4.58 2.56
N LEU A 26 11.98 -3.26 2.45
CA LEU A 26 10.89 -2.32 2.20
C LEU A 26 10.13 -2.75 0.94
N THR A 27 10.86 -3.00 -0.14
CA THR A 27 10.28 -3.41 -1.44
C THR A 27 9.52 -4.72 -1.31
N ILE A 28 10.07 -5.74 -0.65
CA ILE A 28 9.40 -7.03 -0.45
C ILE A 28 8.10 -6.86 0.35
N LYS A 29 8.12 -6.07 1.44
CA LYS A 29 6.92 -5.79 2.25
C LYS A 29 5.84 -5.10 1.42
N VAL A 30 6.21 -4.10 0.62
CA VAL A 30 5.26 -3.36 -0.24
C VAL A 30 4.71 -4.24 -1.36
N LEU A 31 5.50 -5.17 -1.91
CA LEU A 31 5.03 -6.09 -2.93
C LEU A 31 3.98 -7.07 -2.38
N VAL A 32 4.24 -7.66 -1.21
CA VAL A 32 3.26 -8.51 -0.51
C VAL A 32 1.96 -7.73 -0.23
N LEU A 33 2.08 -6.47 0.21
CA LEU A 33 0.93 -5.57 0.39
C LEU A 33 0.14 -5.35 -0.91
N ALA A 34 0.82 -4.98 -2.00
CA ALA A 34 0.15 -4.71 -3.27
C ALA A 34 -0.62 -5.93 -3.77
N THR A 35 -0.04 -7.13 -3.60
CA THR A 35 -0.70 -8.38 -3.98
C THR A 35 -1.92 -8.70 -3.12
N SER A 36 -1.86 -8.51 -1.78
CA SER A 36 -3.00 -8.75 -0.91
C SER A 36 -4.13 -7.76 -1.17
N LEU A 37 -3.80 -6.49 -1.46
CA LEU A 37 -4.73 -5.45 -1.85
C LEU A 37 -5.51 -5.85 -3.11
N CYS A 38 -4.79 -6.24 -4.16
CA CYS A 38 -5.39 -6.67 -5.41
C CYS A 38 -6.33 -7.87 -5.19
N LEU A 39 -5.92 -8.84 -4.38
CA LEU A 39 -6.71 -10.04 -4.13
C LEU A 39 -8.04 -9.70 -3.43
N THR A 40 -8.03 -8.77 -2.48
CA THR A 40 -9.27 -8.29 -1.85
C THR A 40 -10.18 -7.57 -2.85
N LEU A 41 -9.61 -6.81 -3.78
CA LEU A 41 -10.36 -6.05 -4.78
C LEU A 41 -10.95 -6.94 -5.88
N ALA A 42 -10.28 -8.05 -6.19
CA ALA A 42 -10.73 -9.04 -7.18
C ALA A 42 -12.12 -9.62 -6.84
N HIS A 43 -12.49 -9.67 -5.55
CA HIS A 43 -13.84 -10.06 -5.12
C HIS A 43 -14.93 -9.07 -5.53
N THR A 44 -14.59 -7.79 -5.77
CA THR A 44 -15.55 -6.74 -6.16
C THR A 44 -15.59 -6.51 -7.67
N THR A 45 -14.41 -6.30 -8.29
CA THR A 45 -14.27 -5.99 -9.71
C THR A 45 -12.97 -6.57 -10.25
N THR A 46 -13.05 -7.72 -10.91
CA THR A 46 -11.87 -8.48 -11.37
C THR A 46 -11.03 -7.70 -12.39
N TRP A 47 -11.67 -7.00 -13.33
CA TRP A 47 -10.97 -6.21 -14.36
C TRP A 47 -10.14 -5.06 -13.76
N TYR A 48 -10.72 -4.34 -12.79
CA TYR A 48 -10.03 -3.23 -12.14
C TYR A 48 -8.90 -3.72 -11.24
N ALA A 49 -9.11 -4.81 -10.50
CA ALA A 49 -8.06 -5.46 -9.72
C ALA A 49 -6.87 -5.87 -10.59
N TYR A 50 -7.12 -6.45 -11.77
CA TYR A 50 -6.07 -6.83 -12.71
C TYR A 50 -5.25 -5.63 -13.20
N MET A 51 -5.90 -4.54 -13.61
CA MET A 51 -5.21 -3.33 -14.06
C MET A 51 -4.34 -2.71 -12.96
N LEU A 52 -4.86 -2.64 -11.73
CA LEU A 52 -4.10 -2.17 -10.58
C LEU A 52 -2.91 -3.06 -10.25
N TYR A 53 -3.05 -4.39 -10.35
CA TYR A 53 -1.95 -5.31 -10.12
C TYR A 53 -0.78 -5.05 -11.08
N MET A 54 -1.07 -4.94 -12.37
CA MET A 54 -0.05 -4.73 -13.40
C MET A 54 0.73 -3.43 -13.18
N ILE A 55 0.03 -2.34 -12.82
CA ILE A 55 0.65 -1.04 -12.59
C ILE A 55 1.47 -1.03 -11.29
N THR A 56 0.91 -1.58 -10.20
CA THR A 56 1.58 -1.53 -8.88
C THR A 56 2.77 -2.48 -8.80
N VAL A 57 2.64 -3.72 -9.25
CA VAL A 57 3.76 -4.67 -9.26
C VAL A 57 4.81 -4.26 -10.29
N GLY A 58 4.39 -3.83 -11.48
CA GLY A 58 5.30 -3.33 -12.50
C GLY A 58 6.13 -2.14 -12.02
N GLY A 59 5.50 -1.14 -11.41
CA GLY A 59 6.20 0.04 -10.88
C GLY A 59 7.18 -0.29 -9.75
N MET A 60 6.79 -1.19 -8.84
CA MET A 60 7.65 -1.61 -7.73
C MET A 60 8.87 -2.41 -8.19
N LEU A 61 8.76 -3.21 -9.26
CA LEU A 61 9.89 -3.93 -9.83
C LEU A 61 10.93 -2.99 -10.47
N VAL A 62 10.50 -1.95 -11.17
CA VAL A 62 11.43 -0.95 -11.74
C VAL A 62 12.17 -0.22 -10.62
N MET A 63 11.47 0.25 -9.58
CA MET A 63 12.08 0.87 -8.40
C MET A 63 13.06 -0.07 -7.69
N PHE A 64 12.73 -1.36 -7.60
CA PHE A 64 13.62 -2.37 -7.02
C PHE A 64 14.93 -2.49 -7.79
N THR A 65 14.86 -2.64 -9.11
CA THR A 65 16.07 -2.75 -9.96
C THR A 65 16.96 -1.53 -9.79
N TYR A 66 16.38 -0.33 -9.77
CA TYR A 66 17.10 0.92 -9.55
C TYR A 66 17.86 0.91 -8.21
N ILE A 67 17.16 0.69 -7.08
CA ILE A 67 17.80 0.76 -5.76
C ILE A 67 18.82 -0.38 -5.57
N SER A 68 18.55 -1.57 -6.10
CA SER A 68 19.49 -2.71 -6.03
C SER A 68 20.82 -2.44 -6.75
N SER A 69 20.79 -1.62 -7.82
CA SER A 69 22.00 -1.24 -8.58
C SER A 69 22.84 -0.16 -7.91
N LEU A 70 22.24 0.68 -7.05
CA LEU A 70 22.94 1.76 -6.34
C LEU A 70 23.51 1.34 -4.97
N SER A 71 22.96 0.31 -4.34
CA SER A 71 23.39 -0.11 -3.00
C SER A 71 24.68 -0.95 -3.08
N PRO A 72 25.75 -0.62 -2.33
CA PRO A 72 26.84 -1.56 -2.13
C PRO A 72 26.27 -2.83 -1.48
N ASN A 73 26.73 -3.99 -1.92
CA ASN A 73 26.21 -5.30 -1.53
C ASN A 73 26.55 -5.61 -0.06
N SER A 74 25.92 -4.91 0.88
CA SER A 74 26.11 -5.11 2.32
C SER A 74 25.39 -6.38 2.75
N ILE A 75 26.06 -7.18 3.58
CA ILE A 75 25.54 -8.48 4.02
C ILE A 75 24.25 -8.25 4.80
N PHE A 76 23.14 -8.69 4.22
CA PHE A 76 21.80 -8.48 4.74
C PHE A 76 21.59 -9.24 6.05
N SER A 77 21.44 -8.53 7.18
CA SER A 77 21.14 -9.14 8.47
C SER A 77 19.63 -9.17 8.74
N LEU A 78 19.03 -10.34 8.58
CA LEU A 78 17.58 -10.58 8.68
C LEU A 78 17.03 -10.67 10.12
N LYS A 79 17.89 -10.59 11.14
CA LYS A 79 17.57 -11.05 12.51
C LYS A 79 16.36 -10.36 13.17
N PRO A 80 16.18 -9.02 13.17
CA PRO A 80 14.97 -8.39 13.72
C PRO A 80 13.78 -8.36 12.75
N GLN A 81 13.96 -8.84 11.52
CA GLN A 81 13.01 -8.63 10.42
C GLN A 81 12.07 -9.80 10.19
N MET A 82 12.42 -11.00 10.65
CA MET A 82 11.58 -12.20 10.54
C MET A 82 10.26 -12.06 11.31
N LEU A 83 10.28 -11.53 12.54
CA LEU A 83 9.07 -11.30 13.34
C LEU A 83 8.12 -10.31 12.65
N HIS A 84 8.67 -9.28 12.02
CA HIS A 84 7.87 -8.34 11.24
C HIS A 84 7.28 -8.99 9.98
N LEU A 85 8.03 -9.86 9.30
CA LEU A 85 7.54 -10.56 8.12
C LEU A 85 6.43 -11.55 8.46
N THR A 86 6.55 -12.29 9.58
CA THR A 86 5.51 -13.22 10.03
C THR A 86 4.25 -12.47 10.42
N LEU A 87 4.36 -11.30 11.06
CA LEU A 87 3.20 -10.47 11.40
C LEU A 87 2.48 -9.95 10.14
N VAL A 88 3.21 -9.56 9.09
CA VAL A 88 2.60 -9.18 7.81
C VAL A 88 1.89 -10.36 7.17
N ALA A 89 2.50 -11.55 7.20
CA ALA A 89 1.92 -12.76 6.62
C ALA A 89 0.66 -13.24 7.36
N THR A 90 0.64 -13.18 8.70
CA THR A 90 -0.54 -13.57 9.50
C THR A 90 -1.71 -12.63 9.29
N VAL A 91 -1.45 -11.32 9.19
CA VAL A 91 -2.45 -10.31 8.86
C VAL A 91 -3.00 -10.51 7.44
N ALA A 92 -2.14 -10.83 6.47
CA ALA A 92 -2.59 -11.14 5.12
C ALA A 92 -3.45 -12.42 5.06
N TYR A 93 -3.05 -13.46 5.79
CA TYR A 93 -3.77 -14.74 5.83
C TYR A 93 -5.14 -14.63 6.52
N SER A 94 -5.23 -13.90 7.63
CA SER A 94 -6.52 -13.68 8.33
C SER A 94 -7.52 -12.92 7.47
N MET A 95 -7.05 -12.11 6.52
CA MET A 95 -7.93 -11.43 5.56
C MET A 95 -8.43 -12.37 4.48
N ALA A 96 -7.54 -13.20 3.92
CA ALA A 96 -7.92 -14.17 2.89
C ALA A 96 -8.97 -15.18 3.40
N SER A 97 -8.88 -15.57 4.67
CA SER A 97 -9.85 -16.50 5.28
C SER A 97 -11.23 -15.86 5.53
N MET A 98 -11.30 -14.56 5.79
CA MET A 98 -12.55 -13.85 6.06
C MET A 98 -13.31 -13.49 4.77
N THR A 99 -12.61 -13.19 3.67
CA THR A 99 -13.23 -12.92 2.36
C THR A 99 -13.76 -14.18 1.67
N ALA A 100 -13.27 -15.37 2.07
CA ALA A 100 -13.77 -16.65 1.54
C ALA A 100 -15.21 -16.99 1.98
N SER A 101 -15.72 -16.34 3.03
CA SER A 101 -17.01 -16.71 3.65
C SER A 101 -18.26 -16.24 2.88
N THR A 102 -18.12 -15.34 1.90
CA THR A 102 -19.25 -14.97 1.02
C THR A 102 -18.76 -14.83 -0.44
N PRO A 103 -19.04 -15.82 -1.31
CA PRO A 103 -18.79 -15.70 -2.74
C PRO A 103 -19.87 -14.81 -3.36
N ASN A 104 -19.96 -13.55 -2.94
CA ASN A 104 -20.67 -12.54 -3.73
C ASN A 104 -19.68 -12.01 -4.76
N THR A 105 -19.28 -12.88 -5.70
CA THR A 105 -18.78 -12.42 -6.99
C THR A 105 -19.95 -11.71 -7.65
N VAL A 106 -20.12 -10.43 -7.34
CA VAL A 106 -21.05 -9.58 -8.07
C VAL A 106 -20.51 -9.58 -9.49
N ASN A 107 -21.19 -10.32 -10.35
CA ASN A 107 -20.82 -10.40 -11.75
C ASN A 107 -20.92 -8.97 -12.27
N THR A 108 -19.77 -8.35 -12.56
CA THR A 108 -19.68 -6.95 -12.99
C THR A 108 -20.34 -6.70 -14.34
N GLN A 109 -20.89 -7.76 -14.95
CA GLN A 109 -21.67 -7.74 -16.19
C GLN A 109 -23.18 -7.65 -15.98
N ASN A 110 -23.70 -7.72 -14.75
CA ASN A 110 -25.11 -7.43 -14.49
C ASN A 110 -25.31 -5.92 -14.46
N HIS A 111 -25.82 -5.40 -15.57
CA HIS A 111 -26.08 -3.98 -15.81
C HIS A 111 -27.25 -3.41 -14.99
N GLU A 112 -27.83 -4.19 -14.06
CA GLU A 112 -29.01 -3.80 -13.27
C GLU A 112 -28.68 -2.93 -12.06
N ASN A 113 -27.41 -2.85 -11.66
CA ASN A 113 -26.99 -1.90 -10.64
C ASN A 113 -26.56 -0.62 -11.35
N THR A 114 -27.33 0.46 -11.15
CA THR A 114 -26.90 1.80 -11.55
C THR A 114 -25.49 2.04 -11.00
N PRO A 115 -24.56 2.61 -11.80
CA PRO A 115 -23.25 2.96 -11.29
C PRO A 115 -23.49 3.97 -10.16
N GLU A 116 -23.35 3.54 -8.91
CA GLU A 116 -23.43 4.46 -7.79
C GLU A 116 -22.35 5.51 -8.02
N ASN A 117 -22.75 6.76 -8.20
CA ASN A 117 -21.82 7.85 -8.39
C ASN A 117 -20.86 7.82 -7.20
N PHE A 118 -19.56 7.63 -7.46
CA PHE A 118 -18.54 7.59 -6.41
C PHE A 118 -18.62 8.83 -5.51
N ILE A 119 -18.97 9.98 -6.10
CA ILE A 119 -19.22 11.22 -5.37
C ILE A 119 -20.34 11.03 -4.34
N THR A 120 -21.49 10.48 -4.74
CA THR A 120 -22.61 10.27 -3.83
C THR A 120 -22.31 9.24 -2.74
N PHE A 121 -21.47 8.24 -3.04
CA PHE A 121 -21.02 7.25 -2.06
C PHE A 121 -20.18 7.88 -0.94
N PHE A 122 -19.26 8.78 -1.28
CA PHE A 122 -18.41 9.47 -0.28
C PHE A 122 -19.12 10.62 0.44
N THR A 123 -20.09 11.29 -0.19
CA THR A 123 -20.90 12.34 0.44
C THR A 123 -22.03 11.79 1.31
N LEU A 124 -22.29 10.49 1.27
CA LEU A 124 -23.30 9.86 2.13
C LEU A 124 -22.89 10.01 3.60
N TYR A 125 -23.82 10.40 4.47
CA TYR A 125 -23.57 10.66 5.91
C TYR A 125 -22.83 9.50 6.61
N LYS A 126 -23.07 8.26 6.18
CA LYS A 126 -22.41 7.05 6.70
C LYS A 126 -20.90 7.00 6.42
N ASN A 127 -20.45 7.59 5.32
CA ASN A 127 -19.07 7.51 4.82
C ASN A 127 -18.29 8.82 4.97
N THR A 128 -18.90 9.91 5.43
CA THR A 128 -18.24 11.21 5.61
C THR A 128 -17.05 11.14 6.56
N GLY A 129 -17.14 10.36 7.65
CA GLY A 129 -16.03 10.14 8.58
C GLY A 129 -14.81 9.49 7.91
N LEU A 130 -15.05 8.61 6.92
CA LEU A 130 -13.99 8.01 6.14
C LEU A 130 -13.32 9.03 5.21
N LEU A 131 -14.10 9.88 4.55
CA LEU A 131 -13.56 10.95 3.70
C LEU A 131 -12.62 11.88 4.49
N ILE A 132 -13.03 12.27 5.70
CA ILE A 132 -12.23 13.10 6.61
C ILE A 132 -10.94 12.37 7.02
N PHE A 133 -11.02 11.07 7.31
CA PHE A 133 -9.85 10.25 7.64
C PHE A 133 -8.87 10.13 6.47
N LEU A 134 -9.35 9.91 5.24
CA LEU A 134 -8.47 9.87 4.06
C LEU A 134 -7.82 11.24 3.81
N ALA A 135 -8.56 12.33 3.97
CA ALA A 135 -8.05 13.68 3.80
C ALA A 135 -6.94 14.00 4.82
N SER A 136 -7.11 13.59 6.08
CA SER A 136 -6.09 13.80 7.12
C SER A 136 -4.82 12.97 6.87
N MET A 137 -4.96 11.73 6.39
CA MET A 137 -3.83 10.89 5.99
C MET A 137 -3.04 11.50 4.82
N LEU A 138 -3.73 12.10 3.84
CA LEU A 138 -3.08 12.76 2.70
C LEU A 138 -2.33 14.02 3.14
N LEU A 139 -2.92 14.81 4.03
CA LEU A 139 -2.25 15.98 4.62
C LEU A 139 -0.98 15.55 5.37
N LEU A 140 -1.06 14.50 6.19
CA LEU A 140 0.11 13.96 6.90
C LEU A 140 1.21 13.51 5.92
N ALA A 141 0.84 12.80 4.84
CA ALA A 141 1.79 12.37 3.82
C ALA A 141 2.51 13.54 3.16
N MET A 142 1.78 14.62 2.83
CA MET A 142 2.38 15.83 2.28
C MET A 142 3.34 16.49 3.28
N VAL A 143 2.96 16.60 4.56
CA VAL A 143 3.85 17.15 5.60
C VAL A 143 5.13 16.32 5.75
N ILE A 144 5.02 14.99 5.81
CA ILE A 144 6.18 14.09 5.88
C ILE A 144 7.07 14.23 4.64
N SER A 145 6.47 14.35 3.45
CA SER A 145 7.26 14.53 2.23
C SER A 145 8.07 15.83 2.26
N MET A 146 7.47 16.93 2.74
CA MET A 146 8.12 18.23 2.85
C MET A 146 9.26 18.22 3.87
N THR A 147 9.11 17.51 4.99
CA THR A 147 10.19 17.36 5.98
C THR A 147 11.34 16.51 5.43
N LEU A 148 11.05 15.47 4.63
CA LEU A 148 12.05 14.67 3.91
C LEU A 148 12.84 15.51 2.88
N LEU A 149 12.14 16.34 2.09
CA LEU A 149 12.77 17.21 1.09
C LEU A 149 13.65 18.30 1.73
N SER A 150 13.27 18.82 2.91
CA SER A 150 14.04 19.85 3.63
C SER A 150 15.34 19.33 4.24
N GLN A 151 15.54 18.01 4.40
CA GLN A 151 16.72 17.46 5.08
C GLN A 151 17.99 17.42 4.22
N LYS A 152 17.95 17.84 2.95
CA LYS A 152 19.15 18.06 2.14
C LYS A 152 19.67 19.49 2.28
N LYS A 153 20.23 19.85 3.44
CA LYS A 153 21.32 20.85 3.49
C LYS A 153 22.62 20.19 3.01
N ALA A 154 22.64 19.72 1.76
CA ALA A 154 23.89 19.37 1.13
C ALA A 154 24.59 20.68 0.75
N SER A 155 25.69 20.98 1.42
CA SER A 155 26.65 21.97 0.93
C SER A 155 27.01 21.59 -0.51
N MET A 156 26.71 22.47 -1.46
CA MET A 156 27.46 22.47 -2.71
C MET A 156 28.91 22.69 -2.29
N ARG A 157 29.71 21.63 -2.36
CA ARG A 157 31.14 21.57 -2.09
C ARG A 157 31.82 22.93 -2.39
N PRO A 158 32.54 23.57 -1.45
CA PRO A 158 33.49 24.60 -1.85
C PRO A 158 34.61 23.86 -2.58
N THR A 159 34.73 24.08 -3.88
CA THR A 159 35.91 23.67 -4.62
C THR A 159 37.05 24.60 -4.22
N THR A 160 37.91 24.16 -3.32
CA THR A 160 39.26 24.72 -3.16
C THR A 160 40.28 23.63 -3.45
N SER A 161 40.83 23.65 -4.66
CA SER A 161 42.23 23.38 -4.96
C SER A 161 42.56 24.16 -6.22
#